data_AF-A0A9W9YKC8-F1
#
_entry.id   AF-A0A9W9YKC8-F1
#
_cell.length_a   1.000
_cell.length_b   1.000
_cell.length_c   1.000
_cell.angle_alpha   90.00
_cell.angle_beta   90.00
_cell.angle_gamma   90.00
#
_symmetry.space_group_name_H-M   'P 1'
#
loop_
_entity.id
_entity.type
_entity.pdbx_description
1 polymer ?
#
loop_
_entity_poly.entity_id
_entity_poly.type
_entity_poly.pdbx_seq_one_letter_code
_entity_poly.pdbx_strand_id
1 'polypeptide(L)'
;MAMCQYVTESMAYMLSGNMDQGAKDFQLEAAISKFMHRAVGIKSGPSLAEHVHADLAPRPSWYASEAAGDFGATVEKILIRHGKGIRDEQFILKRLADAAIDIYGMAAVLSRASRSLNNKIETAQHEALLTTVYCDEAFDRIRQNLDSLHDSNKLSNDTKMSRIATEVIRT
;
A
#
# COMPACT_ATOMS: atom_id res chain seq x y z
N MET A 1 15.80 -5.05 3.61
CA MET A 1 16.24 -3.85 4.37
C MET A 1 16.21 -2.58 3.52
N ALA A 2 16.83 -2.53 2.32
CA ALA A 2 16.86 -1.30 1.52
C ALA A 2 15.49 -0.73 1.10
N MET A 3 14.55 -1.58 0.64
CA MET A 3 13.23 -1.08 0.19
C MET A 3 12.34 -0.62 1.35
N CYS A 4 12.23 -1.39 2.44
CA CYS A 4 11.50 -0.96 3.63
C CYS A 4 12.09 0.33 4.19
N GLN A 5 13.40 0.47 4.20
CA GLN A 5 14.06 1.69 4.66
C GLN A 5 13.76 2.87 3.72
N TYR A 6 13.82 2.67 2.41
CA TYR A 6 13.49 3.71 1.44
C TYR A 6 12.03 4.16 1.49
N VAL A 7 11.09 3.21 1.64
CA VAL A 7 9.66 3.50 1.79
C VAL A 7 9.40 4.20 3.12
N THR A 8 10.03 3.74 4.21
CA THR A 8 9.89 4.37 5.53
C THR A 8 10.49 5.78 5.55
N GLU A 9 11.67 5.98 4.94
CA GLU A 9 12.31 7.28 4.81
C GLU A 9 11.48 8.23 3.95
N SER A 10 10.93 7.77 2.82
CA SER A 10 10.06 8.58 1.97
C SER A 10 8.77 8.99 2.67
N MET A 11 8.14 8.07 3.43
CA MET A 11 6.95 8.37 4.21
C MET A 11 7.24 9.30 5.39
N ALA A 12 8.38 9.11 6.07
CA ALA A 12 8.83 9.96 7.17
C ALA A 12 9.15 11.38 6.68
N TYR A 13 9.80 11.53 5.53
CA TYR A 13 10.06 12.83 4.89
C TYR A 13 8.76 13.55 4.52
N MET A 14 7.77 12.82 4.02
CA MET A 14 6.47 13.41 3.68
C MET A 14 5.71 13.90 4.92
N LEU A 15 5.73 13.09 5.98
CA LEU A 15 5.14 13.45 7.28
C LEU A 15 5.81 14.67 7.91
N SER A 16 7.14 14.71 7.92
CA SER A 16 7.89 15.86 8.44
C SER A 16 7.61 17.12 7.62
N GLY A 17 7.50 17.01 6.29
CA GLY A 17 7.06 18.11 5.43
C GLY A 17 5.65 18.63 5.78
N ASN A 18 4.70 17.74 6.06
CA ASN A 18 3.35 18.13 6.48
C ASN A 18 3.31 18.75 7.89
N MET A 19 4.21 18.33 8.79
CA MET A 19 4.41 18.94 10.11
C MET A 19 5.00 20.35 10.00
N ASP A 20 5.98 20.54 9.12
CA ASP A 20 6.64 21.84 8.89
C ASP A 20 5.68 22.86 8.25
N GLN A 21 4.69 22.40 7.48
CA GLN A 21 3.60 23.24 6.95
C GLN A 21 2.54 23.61 8.00
N GLY A 22 2.66 23.13 9.24
CA GLY A 22 1.73 23.45 10.32
C GLY A 22 0.36 22.77 10.21
N ALA A 23 0.25 21.68 9.44
CA ALA A 23 -0.96 20.86 9.41
C ALA A 23 -1.26 20.34 10.82
N LYS A 24 -2.51 20.36 11.28
CA LYS A 24 -2.89 19.92 12.65
C LYS A 24 -3.39 18.48 12.73
N ASP A 25 -3.68 17.86 11.57
CA ASP A 25 -4.28 16.52 11.44
C ASP A 25 -3.30 15.46 10.88
N PHE A 26 -2.02 15.49 11.29
CA PHE A 26 -1.01 14.51 10.85
C PHE A 26 -1.10 13.15 11.57
N GLN A 27 -2.00 13.01 12.54
CA GLN A 27 -2.08 11.79 13.35
C GLN A 27 -2.43 10.56 12.52
N LEU A 28 -3.27 10.70 11.48
CA LEU A 28 -3.59 9.59 10.58
C LEU A 28 -2.42 9.24 9.67
N GLU A 29 -1.70 10.23 9.13
CA GLU A 29 -0.50 9.98 8.32
C GLU A 29 0.60 9.31 9.15
N ALA A 30 0.79 9.76 10.39
CA ALA A 30 1.71 9.14 11.34
C ALA A 30 1.27 7.72 11.71
N ALA A 31 -0.04 7.47 11.82
CA ALA A 31 -0.60 6.14 12.00
C ALA A 31 -0.33 5.26 10.78
N ILE A 32 -0.44 5.78 9.55
CA ILE A 32 -0.13 5.07 8.30
C ILE A 32 1.36 4.70 8.22
N SER A 33 2.25 5.60 8.64
CA SER A 33 3.68 5.32 8.71
C SER A 33 4.02 4.28 9.78
N LYS A 34 3.36 4.33 10.95
CA LYS A 34 3.47 3.29 11.99
C LYS A 34 2.84 1.97 11.57
N PHE A 35 1.77 2.02 10.79
CA PHE A 35 1.03 0.88 10.27
C PHE A 35 1.86 0.15 9.21
N MET A 36 2.46 0.85 8.25
CA MET A 36 3.42 0.28 7.30
C MET A 36 4.64 -0.33 8.02
N HIS A 37 5.16 0.34 9.05
CA HIS A 37 6.28 -0.18 9.84
C HIS A 37 5.91 -1.42 10.68
N ARG A 38 4.64 -1.58 11.09
CA ARG A 38 4.18 -2.66 11.99
C ARG A 38 3.42 -3.78 11.29
N ALA A 39 2.93 -3.55 10.08
CA ALA A 39 2.35 -4.56 9.19
C ALA A 39 3.41 -5.59 8.73
N VAL A 40 4.70 -5.22 8.77
CA VAL A 40 5.80 -6.18 8.64
C VAL A 40 5.89 -7.02 9.94
N GLY A 41 5.23 -8.19 9.94
CA GLY A 41 5.39 -9.22 10.98
C GLY A 41 4.16 -9.51 11.86
N ILE A 42 3.04 -8.78 11.72
CA ILE A 42 1.78 -9.08 12.45
C ILE A 42 0.62 -9.05 11.45
N LYS A 43 -0.04 -10.19 11.23
CA LYS A 43 -1.19 -10.36 10.30
C LYS A 43 -2.42 -9.50 10.60
N SER A 44 -2.43 -8.77 11.72
CA SER A 44 -3.51 -7.92 12.14
C SER A 44 -2.89 -6.58 12.55
N GLY A 45 -2.81 -5.65 11.59
CA GLY A 45 -2.41 -4.27 11.87
C GLY A 45 -3.46 -3.57 12.76
N PRO A 46 -3.10 -2.48 13.45
CA PRO A 46 -4.07 -1.70 14.21
C PRO A 46 -5.20 -1.22 13.28
N SER A 47 -6.44 -1.41 13.72
CA SER A 47 -7.60 -1.00 12.95
C SER A 47 -7.57 0.51 12.69
N LEU A 48 -7.57 0.91 11.41
CA LEU A 48 -7.71 2.31 11.01
C LEU A 48 -9.06 2.90 11.46
N ALA A 49 -10.01 2.07 11.92
CA ALA A 49 -11.32 2.51 12.37
C ALA A 49 -11.28 3.50 13.54
N GLU A 50 -10.23 3.52 14.37
CA GLU A 50 -10.12 4.47 15.48
C GLU A 50 -9.83 5.91 15.01
N HIS A 51 -9.28 6.06 13.80
CA HIS A 51 -8.83 7.35 13.28
C HIS A 51 -9.62 7.81 12.03
N VAL A 52 -10.51 6.97 11.51
CA VAL A 52 -11.35 7.25 10.34
C VAL A 52 -12.77 7.61 10.80
N HIS A 53 -13.40 8.56 10.10
CA HIS A 53 -14.77 8.99 10.43
C HIS A 53 -15.76 7.81 10.32
N ALA A 54 -16.76 7.76 11.21
CA ALA A 54 -17.68 6.63 11.36
C ALA A 54 -18.39 6.19 10.06
N ASP A 55 -18.71 7.13 9.17
CA ASP A 55 -19.33 6.84 7.86
C ASP A 55 -18.39 6.08 6.89
N LEU A 56 -17.08 6.22 7.05
CA LEU A 56 -16.05 5.55 6.23
C LEU A 56 -15.45 4.32 6.93
N ALA A 57 -15.86 4.08 8.17
CA ALA A 57 -15.31 3.04 9.03
C ALA A 57 -15.71 1.57 8.70
N PRO A 58 -16.84 1.25 8.02
CA PRO A 58 -17.20 -0.17 7.89
C PRO A 58 -16.51 -0.91 6.73
N ARG A 59 -16.32 -0.28 5.56
CA ARG A 59 -15.72 -0.96 4.37
C ARG A 59 -14.34 -0.40 4.00
N PRO A 60 -14.21 0.91 3.72
CA PRO A 60 -12.94 1.46 3.24
C PRO A 60 -11.77 1.31 4.23
N SER A 61 -11.99 1.54 5.53
CA SER A 61 -10.92 1.35 6.54
C SER A 61 -10.57 -0.12 6.77
N TRP A 62 -11.53 -1.03 6.61
CA TRP A 62 -11.28 -2.47 6.65
C TRP A 62 -10.38 -2.90 5.49
N TYR A 63 -10.68 -2.50 4.25
CA TYR A 63 -9.88 -2.85 3.08
C TYR A 63 -8.43 -2.38 3.19
N ALA A 64 -8.20 -1.15 3.65
CA ALA A 64 -6.85 -0.65 3.86
C ALA A 64 -6.10 -1.44 4.95
N SER A 65 -6.80 -1.82 6.03
CA SER A 65 -6.24 -2.60 7.14
C SER A 65 -5.84 -4.02 6.68
N GLU A 66 -6.75 -4.70 5.99
CA GLU A 66 -6.57 -6.06 5.48
C GLU A 66 -5.47 -6.11 4.41
N ALA A 67 -5.53 -5.22 3.42
CA ALA A 67 -4.57 -5.18 2.32
C ALA A 67 -3.14 -5.03 2.79
N ALA A 68 -2.90 -4.23 3.83
CA ALA A 68 -1.55 -4.09 4.37
C ALA A 68 -1.11 -5.28 5.23
N GLY A 69 -2.04 -5.95 5.90
CA GLY A 69 -1.76 -7.22 6.59
C GLY A 69 -1.30 -8.29 5.59
N ASP A 70 -2.04 -8.45 4.49
CA ASP A 70 -1.69 -9.37 3.41
C ASP A 70 -0.37 -8.99 2.73
N PHE A 71 -0.16 -7.69 2.49
CA PHE A 71 1.10 -7.17 1.96
C PHE A 71 2.28 -7.50 2.87
N GLY A 72 2.16 -7.23 4.17
CA GLY A 72 3.19 -7.51 5.16
C GLY A 72 3.56 -9.00 5.23
N ALA A 73 2.55 -9.88 5.25
CA ALA A 73 2.76 -11.33 5.23
C ALA A 73 3.45 -11.81 3.93
N THR A 74 3.16 -11.15 2.81
CA THR A 74 3.76 -11.49 1.50
C THR A 74 5.20 -11.01 1.41
N VAL A 75 5.49 -9.79 1.87
CA VAL A 75 6.84 -9.22 1.96
C VAL A 75 7.75 -10.12 2.80
N GLU A 76 7.27 -10.57 3.96
CA GLU A 76 8.03 -11.47 4.85
C GLU A 76 8.41 -12.77 4.13
N LYS A 77 7.46 -13.43 3.47
CA LYS A 77 7.70 -14.66 2.71
C LYS A 77 8.74 -14.46 1.59
N ILE A 78 8.65 -13.35 0.86
CA ILE A 78 9.59 -13.04 -0.24
C ILE A 78 10.98 -12.76 0.29
N LEU A 79 11.10 -12.02 1.40
CA LEU A 79 12.37 -11.74 2.05
C LEU A 79 13.02 -13.02 2.61
N ILE A 80 12.24 -13.94 3.18
CA ILE A 80 12.74 -15.25 3.62
C ILE A 80 13.24 -16.07 2.43
N ARG A 81 12.52 -16.08 1.31
CA ARG A 81 12.87 -16.89 0.12
C ARG A 81 14.10 -16.36 -0.63
N HIS A 82 14.17 -15.05 -0.89
CA HIS A 82 15.20 -14.46 -1.76
C HIS A 82 16.34 -13.76 -0.98
N GLY A 83 16.12 -13.41 0.29
CA GLY A 83 17.14 -12.78 1.13
C GLY A 83 17.73 -11.51 0.51
N LYS A 84 19.06 -11.47 0.39
CA LYS A 84 19.79 -10.34 -0.24
C LYS A 84 19.67 -10.32 -1.77
N GLY A 85 19.30 -11.44 -2.40
CA GLY A 85 19.12 -11.57 -3.84
C GLY A 85 17.82 -10.93 -4.36
N ILE A 86 16.94 -10.46 -3.47
CA ILE A 86 15.68 -9.82 -3.85
C ILE A 86 15.87 -8.61 -4.78
N ARG A 87 17.04 -7.96 -4.74
CA ARG A 87 17.37 -6.85 -5.65
C ARG A 87 17.31 -7.26 -7.12
N ASP A 88 17.61 -8.51 -7.43
CA ASP A 88 17.69 -8.97 -8.82
C ASP A 88 16.32 -9.50 -9.31
N GLU A 89 15.35 -9.64 -8.41
CA GLU A 89 13.98 -10.09 -8.68
C GLU A 89 13.04 -8.93 -9.07
N GLN A 90 13.42 -8.20 -10.13
CA GLN A 90 12.76 -6.94 -10.52
C GLN A 90 11.26 -7.07 -10.83
N PHE A 91 10.80 -8.22 -11.37
CA PHE A 91 9.37 -8.45 -11.63
C PHE A 91 8.54 -8.58 -10.35
N ILE A 92 9.09 -9.27 -9.36
CA ILE A 92 8.49 -9.40 -8.03
C ILE A 92 8.47 -8.03 -7.36
N LEU A 93 9.59 -7.31 -7.39
CA LEU A 93 9.68 -5.97 -6.81
C LEU A 93 8.69 -4.99 -7.43
N LYS A 94 8.46 -5.07 -8.75
CA LYS A 94 7.47 -4.22 -9.42
C LYS A 94 6.05 -4.45 -8.90
N ARG A 95 5.59 -5.70 -8.84
CA ARG A 95 4.24 -6.04 -8.33
C ARG A 95 4.07 -5.63 -6.87
N LEU A 96 5.13 -5.80 -6.08
CA LEU A 96 5.16 -5.40 -4.68
C LEU A 96 5.11 -3.88 -4.53
N ALA A 97 5.84 -3.13 -5.37
CA ALA A 97 5.78 -1.67 -5.40
C ALA A 97 4.39 -1.17 -5.83
N ASP A 98 3.79 -1.77 -6.86
CA ASP A 98 2.46 -1.41 -7.36
C ASP A 98 1.41 -1.61 -6.24
N ALA A 99 1.47 -2.73 -5.48
CA ALA A 99 0.61 -2.95 -4.32
C ALA A 99 0.86 -1.93 -3.19
N ALA A 100 2.11 -1.57 -2.90
CA ALA A 100 2.44 -0.58 -1.88
C ALA A 100 1.88 0.81 -2.22
N ILE A 101 1.92 1.21 -3.50
CA ILE A 101 1.36 2.46 -3.99
C ILE A 101 -0.15 2.51 -3.78
N ASP A 102 -0.87 1.44 -4.13
CA ASP A 102 -2.33 1.38 -3.93
C ASP A 102 -2.70 1.42 -2.43
N ILE A 103 -1.94 0.74 -1.54
CA ILE A 103 -2.17 0.81 -0.09
C ILE A 103 -1.98 2.24 0.43
N TYR A 104 -0.91 2.90 -0.01
CA TYR A 104 -0.67 4.30 0.34
C TYR A 104 -1.77 5.22 -0.20
N GLY A 105 -2.20 5.01 -1.44
CA GLY A 105 -3.29 5.74 -2.08
C GLY A 105 -4.59 5.63 -1.29
N MET A 106 -4.98 4.40 -0.89
CA MET A 106 -6.17 4.16 -0.05
C MET A 106 -6.09 4.93 1.26
N ALA A 107 -4.93 4.89 1.92
CA ALA A 107 -4.73 5.55 3.19
C ALA A 107 -4.82 7.09 3.08
N ALA A 108 -4.26 7.66 2.00
CA ALA A 108 -4.32 9.09 1.73
C ALA A 108 -5.75 9.59 1.43
N VAL A 109 -6.52 8.85 0.60
CA VAL A 109 -7.91 9.25 0.30
C VAL A 109 -8.81 9.10 1.52
N LEU A 110 -8.57 8.09 2.37
CA LEU A 110 -9.28 7.92 3.64
C LEU A 110 -9.01 9.07 4.60
N SER A 111 -7.75 9.52 4.67
CA SER A 111 -7.35 10.70 5.45
C SER A 111 -8.12 11.93 5.04
N ARG A 112 -8.10 12.22 3.75
CA ARG A 112 -8.74 13.39 3.18
C ARG A 112 -10.25 13.37 3.39
N ALA A 113 -10.92 12.25 3.07
CA ALA A 113 -12.37 12.14 3.20
C ALA A 113 -12.82 12.20 4.66
N SER A 114 -12.07 11.57 5.58
CA SER A 114 -12.34 11.67 7.03
C SER A 114 -12.23 13.11 7.52
N ARG A 115 -11.21 13.85 7.07
CA ARG A 115 -11.04 15.26 7.41
C ARG A 115 -12.16 16.14 6.83
N SER A 116 -12.58 15.88 5.59
CA SER A 116 -13.68 16.60 4.93
C SER A 116 -15.01 16.38 5.68
N LEU A 117 -15.28 15.15 6.14
CA LEU A 117 -16.44 14.80 6.96
C LEU A 117 -16.40 15.46 8.35
N ASN A 118 -15.25 15.41 9.03
CA ASN A 118 -15.07 16.07 10.33
C ASN A 118 -15.29 17.60 10.26
N ASN A 119 -14.82 18.22 9.18
CA ASN A 119 -14.97 19.66 8.95
C ASN A 119 -16.33 20.06 8.37
N LYS A 120 -17.21 19.09 8.08
CA LYS A 120 -18.56 19.30 7.51
C LYS A 120 -18.56 20.17 6.25
N ILE A 121 -17.61 19.91 5.36
CA ILE A 121 -17.51 20.62 4.08
C ILE A 121 -18.66 20.16 3.16
N GLU A 122 -19.18 21.06 2.31
CA GLU A 122 -20.28 20.76 1.39
C GLU A 122 -19.98 19.59 0.43
N THR A 123 -18.70 19.39 0.07
CA THR A 123 -18.23 18.30 -0.79
C THR A 123 -17.98 16.99 -0.06
N ALA A 124 -18.13 16.93 1.26
CA ALA A 124 -17.68 15.79 2.06
C ALA A 124 -18.37 14.47 1.70
N GLN A 125 -19.67 14.52 1.38
CA GLN A 125 -20.43 13.34 0.95
C GLN A 125 -19.97 12.82 -0.42
N HIS A 126 -19.61 13.72 -1.33
CA HIS A 126 -19.06 13.33 -2.64
C HIS A 126 -17.66 12.72 -2.50
N GLU A 127 -16.82 13.30 -1.66
CA GLU A 127 -15.49 12.74 -1.34
C GLU A 127 -15.59 11.35 -0.71
N ALA A 128 -16.55 11.13 0.19
CA ALA A 128 -16.78 9.82 0.79
C ALA A 128 -17.18 8.74 -0.24
N LEU A 129 -18.03 9.11 -1.23
CA LEU A 129 -18.41 8.22 -2.32
C LEU A 129 -17.20 7.85 -3.20
N LEU A 130 -16.39 8.85 -3.57
CA LEU A 130 -15.16 8.64 -4.35
C LEU A 130 -14.17 7.72 -3.62
N THR A 131 -13.97 7.96 -2.33
CA THR A 131 -13.10 7.13 -1.50
C THR A 131 -13.58 5.69 -1.44
N THR A 132 -14.89 5.46 -1.35
CA THR A 132 -15.45 4.10 -1.31
C THR A 132 -15.15 3.34 -2.60
N VAL A 133 -15.45 3.95 -3.76
CA VAL A 133 -15.19 3.33 -5.07
C VAL A 133 -13.70 3.09 -5.29
N TYR A 134 -12.87 4.07 -4.97
CA TYR A 134 -11.42 3.94 -5.13
C TYR A 134 -10.83 2.83 -4.25
N CYS A 135 -11.28 2.72 -2.99
CA CYS A 135 -10.82 1.66 -2.08
C CYS A 135 -11.26 0.28 -2.55
N ASP A 136 -12.46 0.12 -3.10
CA ASP A 136 -12.92 -1.15 -3.69
C ASP A 136 -12.00 -1.57 -4.85
N GLU A 137 -11.75 -0.69 -5.83
CA GLU A 137 -10.90 -1.01 -6.98
C GLU A 137 -9.43 -1.21 -6.61
N ALA A 138 -8.90 -0.39 -5.70
CA ALA A 138 -7.53 -0.51 -5.23
C ALA A 138 -7.30 -1.82 -4.48
N PHE A 139 -8.28 -2.26 -3.68
CA PHE A 139 -8.21 -3.54 -2.97
C PHE A 139 -8.13 -4.73 -3.95
N ASP A 140 -8.93 -4.72 -5.02
CA ASP A 140 -8.89 -5.75 -6.05
C ASP A 140 -7.54 -5.77 -6.79
N ARG A 141 -6.98 -4.59 -7.13
CA ARG A 141 -5.64 -4.49 -7.74
C ARG A 141 -4.56 -5.06 -6.81
N ILE A 142 -4.61 -4.74 -5.52
CA ILE A 142 -3.65 -5.25 -4.53
C ILE A 142 -3.73 -6.76 -4.45
N ARG A 143 -4.93 -7.34 -4.32
CA ARG A 143 -5.08 -8.81 -4.28
C ARG A 143 -4.54 -9.46 -5.54
N GLN A 144 -4.89 -8.95 -6.72
CA GLN A 144 -4.39 -9.50 -7.98
C GLN A 144 -2.85 -9.46 -8.06
N ASN A 145 -2.23 -8.38 -7.59
CA ASN A 145 -0.78 -8.24 -7.53
C ASN A 145 -0.17 -9.19 -6.49
N LEU A 146 -0.72 -9.31 -5.29
CA LEU A 146 -0.22 -10.22 -4.26
C LEU A 146 -0.39 -11.70 -4.64
N ASP A 147 -1.55 -12.08 -5.19
CA ASP A 147 -1.80 -13.44 -5.68
C ASP A 147 -0.86 -13.78 -6.85
N SER A 148 -0.55 -12.80 -7.69
CA SER A 148 0.41 -12.99 -8.80
C SER A 148 1.83 -13.31 -8.36
N LEU A 149 2.20 -12.99 -7.11
CA LEU A 149 3.49 -13.34 -6.52
C LEU A 149 3.56 -14.81 -6.09
N HIS A 150 2.42 -15.47 -5.98
CA HIS A 150 2.31 -16.88 -5.61
C HIS A 150 1.97 -17.80 -6.80
N ASP A 151 1.45 -17.24 -7.90
CA ASP A 151 1.04 -17.98 -9.09
C ASP A 151 2.25 -18.45 -9.94
N SER A 152 2.45 -19.77 -10.00
CA SER A 152 3.54 -20.41 -10.75
C SER A 152 3.50 -20.10 -12.26
N ASN A 153 2.32 -19.88 -12.84
CA ASN A 153 2.20 -19.54 -14.25
C ASN A 153 2.75 -18.14 -14.54
N LYS A 154 2.50 -17.18 -13.64
CA LYS A 154 3.00 -15.81 -13.78
C LYS A 154 4.51 -15.74 -13.58
N LEU A 155 5.06 -16.49 -12.62
CA LEU A 155 6.53 -16.63 -12.48
C LEU A 155 7.18 -17.27 -13.72
N SER A 156 6.53 -18.27 -14.34
CA SER A 156 7.01 -18.84 -15.60
C SER A 156 7.04 -17.80 -16.72
N ASN A 157 6.01 -16.95 -16.80
CA ASN A 157 5.95 -15.88 -17.79
C ASN A 157 7.04 -14.83 -17.60
N ASP A 158 7.44 -14.51 -16.37
CA ASP A 158 8.57 -13.60 -16.10
C ASP A 158 9.87 -14.15 -16.72
N THR A 159 10.08 -15.46 -16.61
CA THR A 159 11.25 -16.12 -17.21
C THR A 159 11.19 -16.08 -18.73
N LYS A 160 9.99 -16.30 -19.32
CA LYS A 160 9.79 -16.17 -20.77
C LYS A 160 10.04 -14.75 -21.24
N MET A 161 9.57 -13.75 -20.50
CA MET A 161 9.73 -12.34 -20.84
C MET A 161 11.22 -11.93 -20.86
N SER A 162 12.01 -12.42 -19.90
CA SER A 162 13.47 -12.25 -19.90
C SER A 162 14.14 -12.89 -21.13
N ARG A 163 13.69 -14.08 -21.55
CA ARG A 163 14.19 -14.73 -22.77
C ARG A 163 13.86 -13.93 -24.04
N ILE A 164 12.61 -13.47 -24.17
CA ILE A 164 12.16 -12.65 -25.29
C ILE A 164 13.00 -11.36 -25.37
N ALA A 165 13.21 -10.68 -24.24
CA ALA A 165 14.04 -9.49 -24.20
C ALA A 165 15.49 -9.76 -24.68
N THR A 166 16.04 -10.92 -24.32
CA THR A 166 17.38 -11.32 -24.75
C THR A 166 17.46 -11.59 -26.26
N GLU A 167 16.42 -12.19 -26.84
CA GLU A 167 16.34 -12.45 -28.29
C GLU A 167 16.23 -11.15 -29.09
N VAL A 168 15.42 -10.19 -28.63
CA VAL A 168 15.25 -8.89 -29.28
C VAL A 168 16.57 -8.10 -29.29
N ILE A 169 17.32 -8.08 -28.19
CA ILE A 169 18.59 -7.34 -28.10
C ILE A 169 19.69 -7.93 -29.00
N ARG A 170 19.60 -9.23 -29.33
CA ARG A 170 20.57 -9.90 -30.22
C ARG A 170 20.32 -9.63 -31.71
N THR A 171 19.21 -9.00 -32.06
CA THR A 171 18.82 -8.66 -33.43
C THR A 171 19.29 -7.25 -33.76
#